data_AF-A0A3N4SN09-F1
#
_entry.id   AF-A0A3N4SN09-F1
#
_cell.length_a   1.000
_cell.length_b   1.000
_cell.length_c   1.000
_cell.angle_alpha   90.00
_cell.angle_beta   90.00
_cell.angle_gamma   90.00
#
_symmetry.space_group_name_H-M   'P 1'
#
loop_
_entity.id
_entity.type
_entity.pdbx_description
1 polymer ?
#
loop_
_entity_poly.entity_id
_entity_poly.type
_entity_poly.pdbx_seq_one_letter_code
_entity_poly.pdbx_strand_id
1 'polypeptide(L)'
;MFKLTVENVVYEFDGDHLLLAEAREIKTYTGMTLPKWSRGIDEMDPDAIQSLIYLAKKRAGETLRYSDLDSLDFADIDLEPMKDEEEAEGEPKASQEAVDPTPPGETGTTPTPGTTDTSDPSPTTSSTPPATSAV
;
A
#
# COMPACT_ATOMS: atom_id res chain seq x y z
N MET A 1 15.82 5.70 -0.78
CA MET A 1 16.18 4.47 -1.54
C MET A 1 16.18 3.25 -0.62
N PHE A 2 15.93 2.04 -1.12
CA PHE A 2 15.88 0.79 -0.33
C PHE A 2 16.83 -0.28 -0.88
N LYS A 3 17.42 -1.07 0.01
CA LYS A 3 18.04 -2.36 -0.31
C LYS A 3 17.09 -3.47 0.09
N LEU A 4 16.86 -4.39 -0.82
CA LEU A 4 16.03 -5.55 -0.62
C LEU A 4 16.89 -6.79 -0.88
N THR A 5 17.11 -7.61 0.15
CA THR A 5 17.78 -8.90 0.00
C THR A 5 16.72 -9.99 -0.07
N VAL A 6 16.71 -10.74 -1.17
CA VAL A 6 15.81 -11.87 -1.40
C VAL A 6 16.64 -13.05 -1.89
N GLU A 7 16.57 -14.18 -1.20
CA GLU A 7 17.30 -15.41 -1.59
C GLU A 7 18.82 -15.20 -1.73
N ASN A 8 19.42 -14.33 -0.90
CA ASN A 8 20.83 -13.88 -0.97
C ASN A 8 21.18 -13.00 -2.18
N VAL A 9 20.19 -12.51 -2.93
CA VAL A 9 20.39 -11.53 -4.00
C VAL A 9 19.96 -10.16 -3.49
N VAL A 10 20.86 -9.18 -3.62
CA VAL A 10 20.59 -7.80 -3.21
C VAL A 10 20.07 -7.02 -4.41
N TYR A 11 18.89 -6.44 -4.24
CA TYR A 11 18.25 -5.55 -5.19
C TYR A 11 18.21 -4.13 -4.62
N GLU A 12 18.52 -3.16 -5.47
CA GLU A 12 18.37 -1.75 -5.14
C GLU A 12 17.07 -1.23 -5.73
N PHE A 13 16.21 -0.70 -4.87
CA PHE A 13 14.93 -0.14 -5.27
C PHE A 13 14.81 1.33 -4.90
N ASP A 14 14.59 2.14 -5.92
CA ASP A 14 14.29 3.55 -5.78
C ASP A 14 12.77 3.77 -5.87
N GLY A 15 12.17 4.04 -4.71
CA GLY A 15 10.74 4.30 -4.57
C GLY A 15 10.31 5.70 -5.01
N ASP A 16 11.24 6.67 -5.07
CA ASP A 16 10.96 8.03 -5.52
C ASP A 16 10.81 8.07 -7.05
N HIS A 17 11.49 7.16 -7.74
CA HIS A 17 11.43 7.01 -9.19
C HIS A 17 10.46 5.90 -9.64
N LEU A 18 9.27 5.81 -9.03
CA LEU A 18 8.23 4.86 -9.42
C LEU A 18 7.50 5.30 -10.70
N LEU A 19 7.44 4.42 -11.70
CA LEU A 19 6.71 4.69 -12.94
C LEU A 19 5.20 4.55 -12.74
N LEU A 20 4.40 5.31 -13.49
CA LEU A 20 2.94 5.23 -13.41
C LEU A 20 2.40 3.83 -13.79
N ALA A 21 3.09 3.12 -14.67
CA ALA A 21 2.76 1.74 -15.02
C ALA A 21 2.91 0.80 -13.82
N GLU A 22 4.02 0.92 -13.08
CA GLU A 22 4.30 0.14 -11.86
C GLU A 22 3.31 0.49 -10.75
N ALA A 23 2.99 1.78 -10.57
CA ALA A 23 1.96 2.22 -9.64
C ALA A 23 0.58 1.60 -9.92
N ARG A 24 0.21 1.46 -11.19
CA ARG A 24 -1.04 0.77 -11.58
C ARG A 24 -0.97 -0.72 -11.30
N GLU A 25 0.18 -1.35 -11.52
CA GLU A 25 0.39 -2.78 -11.19
C GLU A 25 0.28 -3.03 -9.70
N ILE A 26 0.92 -2.21 -8.85
CA ILE A 26 0.78 -2.28 -7.38
C ILE A 26 -0.71 -2.27 -7.01
N LYS A 27 -1.46 -1.28 -7.52
CA LYS A 27 -2.89 -1.16 -7.25
C LYS A 27 -3.69 -2.36 -7.77
N THR A 28 -3.27 -2.94 -8.89
CA THR A 28 -3.96 -4.09 -9.51
C THR A 28 -3.78 -5.35 -8.68
N TYR A 29 -2.56 -5.63 -8.19
CA TYR A 29 -2.27 -6.84 -7.43
C TYR A 29 -2.65 -6.74 -5.96
N THR A 30 -2.38 -5.60 -5.32
CA THR A 30 -2.59 -5.43 -3.87
C THR A 30 -3.90 -4.75 -3.51
N GLY A 31 -4.57 -4.11 -4.48
CA GLY A 31 -5.72 -3.23 -4.22
C GLY A 31 -5.37 -1.92 -3.49
N MET A 32 -4.10 -1.67 -3.18
CA MET A 32 -3.67 -0.50 -2.41
C MET A 32 -3.43 0.73 -3.28
N THR A 33 -3.66 1.91 -2.71
CA THR A 33 -3.17 3.17 -3.27
C THR A 33 -1.70 3.36 -2.91
N LEU A 34 -0.94 4.14 -3.69
CA LEU A 34 0.48 4.38 -3.42
C LEU A 34 0.79 4.84 -1.99
N PRO A 35 0.04 5.78 -1.38
CA PRO A 35 0.31 6.17 0.01
C PRO A 35 0.08 5.03 1.01
N LYS A 36 -0.95 4.20 0.79
CA LYS A 36 -1.22 3.03 1.64
C LYS A 36 -0.14 1.97 1.46
N TRP A 37 0.28 1.73 0.21
CA TRP A 37 1.34 0.79 -0.12
C TRP A 37 2.68 1.20 0.50
N SER A 38 3.08 2.47 0.39
CA SER A 38 4.31 2.99 1.00
C SER A 38 4.29 2.76 2.51
N ARG A 39 3.19 3.09 3.18
CA ARG A 39 3.02 2.82 4.61
C ARG A 39 3.02 1.31 4.92
N GLY A 40 2.47 0.49 4.04
CA GLY A 40 2.50 -0.97 4.17
C GLY A 40 3.91 -1.53 4.12
N ILE A 41 4.81 -0.93 3.33
CA ILE A 41 6.24 -1.30 3.35
C ILE A 41 6.84 -1.00 4.73
N ASP A 42 6.58 0.18 5.30
CA ASP A 42 7.07 0.54 6.64
C ASP A 42 6.51 -0.36 7.74
N GLU A 43 5.26 -0.82 7.59
CA GLU A 43 4.57 -1.72 8.50
C GLU A 43 4.87 -3.22 8.25
N MET A 44 5.73 -3.54 7.27
CA MET A 44 6.03 -4.92 6.85
C MET A 44 4.78 -5.72 6.45
N ASP A 45 3.81 -5.07 5.81
CA ASP A 45 2.60 -5.71 5.27
C ASP A 45 2.98 -6.68 4.14
N PRO A 46 2.54 -7.96 4.20
CA PRO A 46 3.00 -8.98 3.26
C PRO A 46 2.65 -8.65 1.80
N ASP A 47 1.49 -8.06 1.53
CA ASP A 47 1.09 -7.70 0.16
C ASP A 47 1.93 -6.53 -0.36
N ALA A 48 2.29 -5.59 0.53
CA ALA A 48 3.18 -4.47 0.21
C ALA A 48 4.62 -4.96 -0.09
N ILE A 49 5.15 -5.86 0.75
CA ILE A 49 6.48 -6.44 0.57
C ILE A 49 6.54 -7.33 -0.68
N GLN A 50 5.53 -8.17 -0.92
CA GLN A 50 5.47 -9.01 -2.13
C GLN A 50 5.46 -8.16 -3.41
N SER A 51 4.68 -7.07 -3.42
CA SER A 51 4.67 -6.16 -4.57
C SER A 51 5.96 -5.36 -4.74
N LEU A 52 6.67 -5.03 -3.66
CA LEU A 52 8.00 -4.44 -3.71
C LEU A 52 9.02 -5.40 -4.35
N ILE A 53 9.04 -6.67 -3.91
CA ILE A 53 9.92 -7.71 -4.46
C ILE A 53 9.64 -7.95 -5.94
N TYR A 54 8.36 -8.01 -6.32
CA TYR A 54 7.94 -8.16 -7.71
C TYR A 54 8.53 -7.07 -8.59
N LEU A 55 8.42 -5.81 -8.17
CA LEU A 55 8.94 -4.68 -8.92
C LEU A 55 10.47 -4.67 -8.96
N ALA A 56 11.14 -4.98 -7.85
CA ALA A 56 12.60 -5.05 -7.79
C ALA A 56 13.17 -6.10 -8.77
N LYS A 57 12.65 -7.34 -8.73
CA LYS A 57 13.07 -8.41 -9.66
C LYS A 57 12.73 -8.06 -11.11
N LYS A 58 11.56 -7.47 -11.36
CA LYS A 58 11.16 -7.02 -12.71
C LYS A 58 12.09 -5.94 -13.27
N ARG A 59 12.51 -4.96 -12.44
CA ARG A 59 13.48 -3.92 -12.84
C ARG A 59 14.87 -4.49 -13.11
N ALA A 60 15.25 -5.58 -12.44
CA ALA A 60 16.47 -6.33 -12.73
C ALA A 60 16.40 -7.12 -14.06
N GLY A 61 15.25 -7.09 -14.75
CA GLY A 61 15.04 -7.78 -16.03
C GLY A 61 14.55 -9.22 -15.88
N GLU A 62 14.21 -9.65 -14.68
CA GLU A 62 13.62 -10.97 -14.45
C GLU A 62 12.15 -10.98 -14.92
N THR A 63 11.79 -12.02 -15.66
CA THR A 63 10.41 -12.22 -16.10
C THR A 63 9.72 -13.18 -15.13
N LEU A 64 9.12 -12.64 -14.08
CA LEU A 64 8.34 -13.40 -13.10
C LEU A 64 6.85 -13.02 -13.13
N ARG A 65 6.00 -13.93 -12.67
CA ARG A 65 4.59 -13.66 -12.36
C ARG A 65 4.48 -13.27 -10.90
N TYR A 66 3.45 -12.48 -10.57
CA TYR A 66 3.21 -12.06 -9.19
C TYR A 66 3.02 -13.26 -8.24
N SER A 67 2.29 -14.28 -8.71
CA SER A 67 2.06 -15.55 -7.98
C SER A 67 3.32 -16.38 -7.74
N ASP A 68 4.40 -16.15 -8.48
CA ASP A 68 5.65 -16.90 -8.26
C ASP A 68 6.31 -16.51 -6.93
N LEU A 69 5.88 -15.40 -6.32
CA LEU A 69 6.34 -14.93 -5.01
C LEU A 69 5.55 -15.52 -3.84
N ASP A 70 4.43 -16.21 -4.09
CA ASP A 70 3.59 -16.78 -3.01
C ASP A 70 4.32 -17.89 -2.23
N SER A 71 5.33 -18.51 -2.84
CA SER A 71 6.16 -19.56 -2.22
C SER A 71 7.40 -19.03 -1.50
N LEU A 72 7.62 -17.70 -1.52
CA LEU A 72 8.80 -17.11 -0.93
C LEU A 72 8.68 -17.12 0.60
N ASP A 73 9.74 -17.51 1.30
CA ASP A 73 9.75 -17.48 2.76
C ASP A 73 9.94 -16.04 3.24
N PHE A 74 9.04 -15.58 4.10
CA PHE A 74 9.13 -14.25 4.69
C PHE A 74 10.40 -14.07 5.54
N ALA A 75 10.94 -15.16 6.09
CA ALA A 75 12.19 -15.14 6.85
C ALA A 75 13.44 -14.87 5.99
N ASP A 76 13.36 -15.09 4.68
CA ASP A 76 14.46 -14.89 3.73
C ASP A 76 14.44 -13.49 3.07
N ILE A 77 13.50 -12.64 3.50
CA ILE A 77 13.37 -11.26 3.04
C ILE A 77 13.98 -10.33 4.09
N ASP A 78 14.98 -9.56 3.67
CA ASP A 78 15.55 -8.48 4.48
C ASP A 78 15.42 -7.14 3.74
N LEU A 79 14.85 -6.15 4.42
CA LEU A 79 14.59 -4.83 3.87
C LEU A 79 15.32 -3.78 4.69
N GLU A 80 16.34 -3.18 4.09
CA GLU A 80 17.13 -2.13 4.71
C GLU A 80 16.84 -0.79 4.02
N PRO A 81 16.38 0.25 4.75
CA PRO A 81 16.31 1.59 4.21
C PRO A 81 17.75 2.10 4.00
N MET A 82 18.11 2.46 2.77
CA MET A 82 19.34 3.21 2.54
C MET A 82 19.06 4.64 2.99
N LYS A 83 19.60 5.01 4.16
CA LYS A 83 19.76 6.42 4.50
C LYS A 83 20.78 7.01 3.53
N ASP A 84 20.31 7.83 2.60
CA ASP A 84 21.17 8.82 1.97
C ASP A 84 21.71 9.71 3.10
N GLU A 85 23.02 9.66 3.33
CA GLU A 85 23.73 10.56 4.24
C GLU A 85 23.72 12.00 3.68
N GLU A 86 22.55 12.64 3.69
CA GLU A 86 22.41 14.11 3.63
C GLU A 86 21.36 14.57 4.64
N GLU A 87 21.66 14.37 5.93
CA GLU A 87 21.17 15.28 6.96
C GLU A 87 22.37 16.02 7.54
N ALA A 88 22.70 17.13 6.87
CA ALA A 88 23.56 18.16 7.42
C ALA A 88 22.99 18.64 8.76
N GLU A 89 23.82 18.57 9.80
CA GLU A 89 23.59 19.23 11.07
C GLU A 89 23.22 20.70 10.85
N GLY A 90 21.96 21.02 11.14
CA GLY A 90 21.46 22.38 11.21
C GLY A 90 20.58 22.52 12.45
N GLU A 91 21.19 22.64 13.62
CA GLU A 91 20.51 23.26 14.76
C GLU A 91 19.94 24.61 14.34
N PRO A 92 18.72 24.94 14.80
CA PRO A 92 18.66 26.16 15.57
C PRO A 92 18.03 25.90 16.94
N LYS A 93 18.80 26.21 17.98
CA LYS A 93 18.28 26.65 19.27
C LYS A 93 17.24 27.76 19.05
N ALA A 94 16.02 27.53 19.49
CA ALA A 94 15.22 28.54 20.16
C ALA A 94 14.10 27.89 20.97
N SER A 95 14.30 27.82 22.29
CA SER A 95 13.21 27.76 23.25
C SER A 95 12.22 28.89 22.98
N GLN A 96 10.94 28.59 22.86
CA GLN A 96 9.90 29.47 23.40
C GLN A 96 8.82 28.63 24.10
N GLU A 97 8.52 29.13 25.30
CA GLU A 97 7.69 28.57 26.34
C GLU A 97 6.22 28.35 25.93
N ALA A 98 5.59 27.45 26.65
CA ALA A 98 4.17 27.14 26.62
C ALA A 98 3.28 28.37 26.84
N VAL A 99 2.21 28.47 26.05
CA VAL A 99 0.92 29.04 26.50
C VAL A 99 -0.23 28.24 25.89
N ASP A 100 -1.03 27.67 26.78
CA ASP A 100 -2.37 27.07 26.60
C ASP A 100 -3.27 27.78 27.65
N PRO A 101 -4.63 27.83 27.62
CA PRO A 101 -5.64 27.39 26.64
C PRO A 101 -6.80 28.42 26.38
N THR A 102 -7.77 28.02 25.53
CA THR A 102 -9.23 28.33 25.54
C THR A 102 -9.77 29.63 24.90
N PRO A 103 -10.66 29.52 23.90
CA PRO A 103 -11.76 30.46 23.67
C PRO A 103 -13.08 30.01 24.35
N PRO A 104 -13.88 30.93 24.94
CA PRO A 104 -15.19 30.62 25.52
C PRO A 104 -16.25 30.47 24.42
N GLY A 105 -17.23 29.60 24.69
CA GLY A 105 -18.11 29.01 23.69
C GLY A 105 -19.30 29.83 23.22
N GLU A 106 -20.06 29.22 22.31
CA GLU A 106 -21.49 29.48 22.16
C GLU A 106 -22.24 28.16 21.96
N THR A 107 -23.22 27.98 22.83
CA THR A 107 -24.28 26.98 22.84
C THR A 107 -25.18 27.10 21.61
N GLY A 108 -25.41 25.98 20.91
CA GLY A 108 -26.36 25.90 19.80
C GLY A 108 -26.92 24.50 19.62
N THR A 109 -28.01 24.22 20.34
CA THR A 109 -28.88 23.05 20.29
C THR A 109 -29.35 22.70 18.87
N THR A 110 -29.36 21.40 18.49
CA THR A 110 -30.57 20.61 18.12
C THR A 110 -30.17 19.25 17.50
N PRO A 111 -30.70 18.11 18.01
CA PRO A 111 -30.59 16.81 17.37
C PRO A 111 -31.71 16.59 16.35
N THR A 112 -31.38 16.05 15.17
CA THR A 112 -32.37 15.43 14.26
C THR A 112 -31.92 14.00 13.95
N PRO A 113 -32.65 12.97 14.44
CA PRO A 113 -32.45 11.59 14.00
C PRO A 113 -33.17 11.39 12.65
N GLY A 114 -32.39 11.35 11.58
CA GLY A 114 -32.86 10.92 10.26
C GLY A 114 -32.74 9.42 10.09
N THR A 115 -33.79 8.69 10.49
CA THR A 115 -34.04 7.31 10.06
C THR A 115 -34.61 7.33 8.65
N THR A 116 -33.90 6.74 7.68
CA THR A 116 -34.50 6.06 6.51
C THR A 116 -33.51 4.98 6.08
N ASP A 117 -33.72 3.71 6.45
CA ASP A 117 -34.59 2.73 5.80
C ASP A 117 -34.04 2.23 4.45
N THR A 118 -33.57 0.98 4.48
CA THR A 118 -33.80 -0.09 3.48
C THR A 118 -33.63 0.24 2.00
N SER A 119 -32.64 -0.41 1.36
CA SER A 119 -32.91 -1.34 0.25
C SER A 119 -31.66 -2.12 -0.13
N ASP A 120 -31.56 -3.31 0.44
CA ASP A 120 -30.95 -4.49 -0.19
C ASP A 120 -31.84 -4.90 -1.38
N PRO A 121 -31.25 -5.13 -2.57
CA PRO A 121 -31.72 -6.27 -3.34
C PRO A 121 -30.57 -7.25 -3.58
N SER A 122 -30.64 -8.34 -2.83
CA SER A 122 -30.02 -9.63 -3.11
C SER A 122 -30.20 -10.11 -4.55
N PRO A 123 -29.30 -10.98 -5.04
CA PRO A 123 -29.06 -11.25 -6.45
C PRO A 123 -30.07 -12.22 -7.06
N THR A 124 -30.42 -12.01 -8.33
CA THR A 124 -31.11 -12.99 -9.18
C THR A 124 -30.74 -12.60 -10.63
N THR A 125 -30.36 -13.46 -11.57
CA THR A 125 -30.81 -14.81 -11.91
C THR A 125 -29.73 -15.52 -12.75
N SER A 126 -29.50 -16.80 -12.42
CA SER A 126 -29.42 -17.96 -13.31
C SER A 126 -29.40 -17.67 -14.83
N SER A 127 -28.32 -18.08 -15.50
CA SER A 127 -28.32 -18.28 -16.95
C SER A 127 -27.73 -19.67 -17.26
N THR A 128 -28.63 -20.62 -17.46
CA THR A 128 -28.38 -21.99 -17.88
C THR A 128 -28.03 -21.99 -19.38
N PRO A 129 -26.96 -22.68 -19.82
CA PRO A 129 -26.66 -22.80 -21.25
C PRO A 129 -27.68 -23.70 -21.99
N PRO A 130 -27.93 -23.47 -23.28
CA PRO A 130 -28.85 -24.29 -24.07
C PRO A 130 -28.28 -25.70 -24.30
N ALA A 131 -29.16 -26.71 -24.22
CA ALA A 131 -28.86 -28.08 -24.60
C ALA A 131 -28.70 -28.17 -26.14
N THR A 132 -27.52 -28.60 -26.57
CA THR A 132 -27.23 -28.97 -27.96
C THR A 132 -27.92 -30.29 -28.27
N SER A 133 -28.92 -30.26 -29.16
CA SER A 133 -29.40 -31.47 -29.83
C SER A 133 -28.37 -31.92 -30.85
N ALA A 134 -27.79 -33.10 -30.64
CA ALA A 134 -27.06 -33.84 -31.66
C ALA A 134 -28.03 -34.81 -32.36
N VAL A 135 -27.90 -34.84 -33.69
CA VAL A 135 -28.54 -35.73 -34.67
C VAL A 135 -28.16 -37.19 -34.44
#